data_AF-A0A1G7BEP6-F1
#
_entry.id   AF-A0A1G7BEP6-F1
#
_cell.length_a   1.000
_cell.length_b   1.000
_cell.length_c   1.000
_cell.angle_alpha   90.00
_cell.angle_beta   90.00
_cell.angle_gamma   90.00
#
_symmetry.space_group_name_H-M   'P 1'
#
loop_
_entity.id
_entity.type
_entity.pdbx_description
1 polymer ?
#
loop_
_entity_poly.entity_id
_entity_poly.type
_entity_poly.pdbx_seq_one_letter_code
_entity_poly.pdbx_strand_id
1 'polypeptide(L)'
;MRFFHACRFLVMALPLWGAAAHADTVPASSPAPAVERAPFIVAPTIVGTMVCDEAANDPGTKTYDAAIELCHARKRTGAAAINRLLDTLEPGGPRGQVQIGFTATLQLLALYRKTAAGWEIDTSKVDEFLQLVADVKRPVVLYLAGDHFDSTGPLTIELEKDPRNLMQLPGGKPLELGYFGYRITPYTLETDASIPVNRYRYEALRYVARRIKALPADQQQRIVAITLAGELHHLFPDFEHGMGAYQDIRTTDYSPASVAGFQAYLAKQYGTIAALNQQVGTAYSAFDAVAAPSHDASREPATRQGKHYDAFADGTLPLSGWLWDPESRLTGLDLYLDARYVGPVARSLNRLDVYRALDVVTTPNVGFRTDVDFSVLPPGKHLAQIVARVGGARFEVAQTEFTVMPRDRRAALPNKRPPQVFGLKSVSALPGVRSWLDLPKPQQGVLFNPLARDWNRYREQQVSRQLDEFYRIALGEGLPAEKLYSHQIVPNVNSSWNPQLFAADQTLQGSMPWKHGINLYGGATDSDWVRGFLAERKIADYGVPEFNPQQWKRDGAHLAAMQSHYTGGARFISPYYFSVIPNRFKGSAENGVNRMELGPDNTKDGSDRFYKAIIEFAKR
;
A
#
# COMPACT_ATOMS: atom_id res chain seq x y z
N MET A 1 48.92 -29.16 0.79
CA MET A 1 49.67 -29.33 -0.47
C MET A 1 49.80 -27.94 -1.11
N ARG A 2 50.99 -27.31 -1.03
CA ARG A 2 51.35 -25.92 -1.46
C ARG A 2 50.50 -24.79 -0.80
N PHE A 3 50.89 -24.05 0.25
CA PHE A 3 52.11 -23.24 0.57
C PHE A 3 52.31 -22.00 -0.34
N PHE A 4 52.79 -20.81 0.10
CA PHE A 4 53.29 -20.30 1.41
C PHE A 4 53.09 -18.75 1.50
N HIS A 5 53.35 -18.14 2.66
CA HIS A 5 53.62 -16.69 2.85
C HIS A 5 54.77 -16.14 1.97
N ALA A 6 54.83 -14.81 1.78
CA ALA A 6 55.93 -13.97 2.31
C ALA A 6 55.73 -12.46 2.01
N CYS A 7 56.29 -11.61 2.87
CA CYS A 7 56.41 -10.17 2.70
C CYS A 7 57.84 -9.74 3.09
N ARG A 8 58.58 -9.04 2.21
CA ARG A 8 59.64 -8.06 2.57
C ARG A 8 60.39 -7.40 1.38
N PHE A 9 60.47 -6.07 1.46
CA PHE A 9 61.49 -5.10 1.02
C PHE A 9 62.83 -5.55 0.37
N LEU A 10 63.25 -4.83 -0.70
CA LEU A 10 64.54 -4.10 -0.97
C LEU A 10 64.63 -3.77 -2.50
N VAL A 11 65.43 -2.83 -3.05
CA VAL A 11 65.84 -1.45 -2.67
C VAL A 11 66.43 -0.68 -3.89
N MET A 12 66.29 0.67 -3.91
CA MET A 12 67.01 1.73 -4.68
C MET A 12 67.74 1.49 -6.02
N ALA A 13 67.51 2.41 -6.98
CA ALA A 13 68.49 3.41 -7.49
C ALA A 13 67.73 4.50 -8.29
N LEU A 14 67.66 5.77 -7.84
CA LEU A 14 68.46 6.95 -8.26
C LEU A 14 68.19 7.47 -9.70
N PRO A 15 68.31 8.79 -10.00
CA PRO A 15 68.86 9.89 -9.18
C PRO A 15 67.90 11.07 -8.90
N LEU A 16 68.31 11.95 -7.98
CA LEU A 16 67.70 13.26 -7.71
C LEU A 16 68.21 14.33 -8.68
N TRP A 17 67.32 15.15 -9.24
CA TRP A 17 67.60 16.53 -9.69
C TRP A 17 66.70 17.51 -8.92
N GLY A 18 67.19 18.73 -8.68
CA GLY A 18 66.70 19.60 -7.61
C GLY A 18 65.57 20.56 -7.98
N ALA A 19 64.70 20.77 -6.99
CA ALA A 19 64.07 22.04 -6.58
C ALA A 19 63.60 23.05 -7.63
N ALA A 20 62.27 23.19 -7.72
CA ALA A 20 61.62 24.48 -7.51
C ALA A 20 60.27 24.25 -6.81
N ALA A 21 60.02 24.94 -5.69
CA ALA A 21 58.72 24.89 -5.04
C ALA A 21 57.77 25.87 -5.74
N HIS A 22 56.66 25.38 -6.28
CA HIS A 22 55.49 26.18 -6.59
C HIS A 22 54.35 25.72 -5.69
N ALA A 23 53.75 26.67 -4.98
CA ALA A 23 52.59 26.41 -4.15
C ALA A 23 51.35 26.38 -5.04
N ASP A 24 51.09 25.24 -5.66
CA ASP A 24 49.87 25.02 -6.42
C ASP A 24 48.67 25.05 -5.48
N THR A 25 48.02 26.21 -5.42
CA THR A 25 46.69 26.37 -4.84
C THR A 25 45.72 25.48 -5.62
N VAL A 26 45.35 24.34 -5.03
CA VAL A 26 44.30 23.47 -5.57
C VAL A 26 43.05 24.32 -5.81
N PRO A 27 42.54 24.42 -7.05
CA PRO A 27 41.31 25.16 -7.30
C PRO A 27 40.19 24.51 -6.50
N ALA A 28 39.47 25.31 -5.70
CA ALA A 28 38.27 24.83 -5.05
C ALA A 28 37.33 24.29 -6.13
N SER A 29 37.00 23.00 -6.05
CA SER A 29 36.07 22.38 -6.99
C SER A 29 34.74 23.11 -6.91
N SER A 30 34.38 23.82 -7.99
CA SER A 30 33.07 24.44 -8.11
C SER A 30 32.01 23.40 -7.75
N PRO A 31 31.01 23.73 -6.90
CA PRO A 31 29.92 22.80 -6.63
C PRO A 31 29.29 22.44 -7.97
N ALA A 32 29.09 21.14 -8.21
CA ALA A 32 28.35 20.70 -9.39
C ALA A 32 27.02 21.46 -9.44
N PRO A 33 26.59 21.97 -10.62
CA PRO A 33 25.36 22.73 -10.71
C PRO A 33 24.23 21.87 -10.12
N ALA A 34 23.53 22.44 -9.14
CA ALA A 34 22.41 21.75 -8.51
C ALA A 34 21.42 21.37 -9.62
N VAL A 35 21.23 20.06 -9.83
CA VAL A 35 20.25 19.57 -10.81
C VAL A 35 18.90 20.13 -10.39
N GLU A 36 18.37 21.05 -11.20
CA GLU A 36 17.15 21.77 -10.88
C GLU A 36 16.01 20.76 -10.79
N ARG A 37 15.59 20.48 -9.57
CA ARG A 37 14.57 19.46 -9.30
C ARG A 37 13.25 19.97 -9.88
N ALA A 38 12.64 19.16 -10.73
CA ALA A 38 11.29 19.41 -11.20
C ALA A 38 10.31 19.63 -10.03
N PRO A 39 9.30 20.52 -10.16
CA PRO A 39 8.42 20.89 -9.06
C PRO A 39 7.73 19.69 -8.41
N PHE A 40 7.60 19.75 -7.09
CA PHE A 40 6.82 18.80 -6.31
C PHE A 40 5.35 19.20 -6.36
N ILE A 41 4.49 18.25 -6.69
CA ILE A 41 3.07 18.54 -6.94
C ILE A 41 2.23 18.07 -5.76
N VAL A 42 1.45 18.98 -5.16
CA VAL A 42 0.39 18.61 -4.22
C VAL A 42 -0.91 18.60 -5.01
N ALA A 43 -1.39 17.42 -5.35
CA ALA A 43 -2.50 17.17 -6.27
C ALA A 43 -3.73 16.60 -5.54
N PRO A 44 -4.45 17.39 -4.72
CA PRO A 44 -5.59 16.90 -3.94
C PRO A 44 -6.60 16.13 -4.79
N THR A 45 -7.12 15.03 -4.23
CA THR A 45 -8.31 14.36 -4.77
C THR A 45 -9.51 15.27 -4.53
N ILE A 46 -10.21 15.63 -5.59
CA ILE A 46 -11.39 16.50 -5.54
C ILE A 46 -12.63 15.70 -5.92
N VAL A 47 -13.69 15.77 -5.12
CA VAL A 47 -15.01 15.23 -5.45
C VAL A 47 -15.96 16.35 -5.89
N GLY A 48 -16.89 16.05 -6.80
CA GLY A 48 -17.77 17.04 -7.45
C GLY A 48 -17.25 17.58 -8.77
N THR A 49 -16.22 16.96 -9.37
CA THR A 49 -15.51 17.43 -10.57
C THR A 49 -16.38 17.58 -11.83
N MET A 50 -17.54 16.92 -11.87
CA MET A 50 -18.49 17.00 -13.00
C MET A 50 -19.68 17.94 -12.74
N VAL A 51 -19.76 18.59 -11.57
CA VAL A 51 -20.83 19.55 -11.26
C VAL A 51 -20.39 20.96 -11.64
N CYS A 52 -20.91 21.44 -12.76
CA CYS A 52 -20.80 22.81 -13.26
C CYS A 52 -21.56 23.83 -12.40
N ASP A 53 -21.15 25.10 -12.49
CA ASP A 53 -21.72 26.20 -11.70
C ASP A 53 -23.22 26.43 -12.01
N GLU A 54 -23.66 26.19 -13.25
CA GLU A 54 -25.06 26.32 -13.62
C GLU A 54 -25.96 25.36 -12.80
N ALA A 55 -25.60 24.08 -12.70
CA ALA A 55 -26.35 23.12 -11.89
C ALA A 55 -26.13 23.31 -10.38
N ALA A 56 -24.92 23.73 -9.98
CA ALA A 56 -24.62 24.06 -8.59
C ALA A 56 -25.46 25.24 -8.07
N ASN A 57 -25.89 26.16 -8.94
CA ASN A 57 -26.71 27.32 -8.56
C ASN A 57 -28.20 27.19 -8.92
N ASP A 58 -28.60 26.21 -9.72
CA ASP A 58 -30.01 25.97 -10.05
C ASP A 58 -30.80 25.44 -8.83
N PRO A 59 -31.83 26.18 -8.33
CA PRO A 59 -32.69 25.71 -7.26
C PRO A 59 -33.67 24.60 -7.70
N GLY A 60 -33.86 24.39 -9.01
CA GLY A 60 -34.64 23.28 -9.56
C GLY A 60 -33.96 21.93 -9.36
N THR A 61 -32.64 21.87 -9.55
CA THR A 61 -31.80 20.69 -9.39
C THR A 61 -31.72 20.24 -7.92
N LYS A 62 -32.32 19.09 -7.61
CA LYS A 62 -32.47 18.56 -6.24
C LYS A 62 -31.45 17.51 -5.81
N THR A 63 -30.88 16.75 -6.74
CA THR A 63 -29.95 15.66 -6.43
C THR A 63 -28.60 15.86 -7.12
N TYR A 64 -27.56 15.21 -6.59
CA TYR A 64 -26.22 15.23 -7.17
C TYR A 64 -26.21 14.68 -8.61
N ASP A 65 -26.88 13.55 -8.84
CA ASP A 65 -26.95 12.93 -10.17
C ASP A 65 -27.67 13.83 -11.17
N ALA A 66 -28.79 14.45 -10.79
CA ALA A 66 -29.47 15.42 -11.64
C ALA A 66 -28.61 16.64 -11.98
N ALA A 67 -27.69 17.03 -11.08
CA ALA A 67 -26.72 18.10 -11.35
C ALA A 67 -25.68 17.67 -12.40
N ILE A 68 -25.19 16.43 -12.33
CA ILE A 68 -24.27 15.86 -13.33
C ILE A 68 -24.97 15.77 -14.70
N GLU A 69 -26.18 15.22 -14.77
CA GLU A 69 -26.94 15.09 -16.02
C GLU A 69 -27.23 16.46 -16.67
N LEU A 70 -27.53 17.49 -15.87
CA LEU A 70 -27.69 18.86 -16.38
C LEU A 70 -26.37 19.41 -16.95
N CYS A 71 -25.23 19.13 -16.32
CA CYS A 71 -23.93 19.60 -16.80
C CYS A 71 -23.46 18.85 -18.06
N HIS A 72 -23.68 17.53 -18.14
CA HIS A 72 -23.49 16.71 -19.35
C HIS A 72 -24.30 17.25 -20.53
N ALA A 73 -25.61 17.47 -20.33
CA ALA A 73 -26.49 18.05 -21.34
C ALA A 73 -26.06 19.46 -21.80
N ARG A 74 -25.33 20.20 -20.96
CA ARG A 74 -24.77 21.52 -21.26
C ARG A 74 -23.32 21.48 -21.78
N LYS A 75 -22.69 20.30 -21.81
CA LYS A 75 -21.25 20.11 -22.10
C LYS A 75 -20.36 20.99 -21.23
N ARG A 76 -20.68 21.02 -19.92
CA ARG A 76 -19.96 21.77 -18.88
C ARG A 76 -19.40 20.81 -17.84
N THR A 77 -18.28 21.18 -17.24
CA THR A 77 -17.63 20.43 -16.16
C THR A 77 -17.52 21.30 -14.89
N GLY A 78 -17.08 20.72 -13.77
CA GLY A 78 -16.80 21.45 -12.53
C GLY A 78 -15.51 22.29 -12.55
N ALA A 79 -14.87 22.49 -13.72
CA ALA A 79 -13.59 23.21 -13.84
C ALA A 79 -13.59 24.59 -13.15
N ALA A 80 -14.70 25.33 -13.20
CA ALA A 80 -14.82 26.64 -12.55
C ALA A 80 -14.75 26.55 -11.02
N ALA A 81 -15.43 25.57 -10.41
CA ALA A 81 -15.39 25.33 -8.98
C ALA A 81 -14.03 24.80 -8.51
N ILE A 82 -13.40 23.93 -9.32
CA ILE A 82 -12.02 23.47 -9.07
C ILE A 82 -11.05 24.65 -9.13
N ASN A 83 -11.07 25.47 -10.18
CA ASN A 83 -10.17 26.62 -10.30
C ASN A 83 -10.28 27.55 -9.08
N ARG A 84 -11.49 27.88 -8.59
CA ARG A 84 -11.67 28.68 -7.36
C ARG A 84 -11.03 28.04 -6.12
N LEU A 85 -11.13 26.71 -5.97
CA LEU A 85 -10.46 25.98 -4.90
C LEU A 85 -8.94 26.04 -5.06
N LEU A 86 -8.41 25.76 -6.25
CA LEU A 86 -6.96 25.74 -6.51
C LEU A 86 -6.33 27.15 -6.46
N ASP A 87 -7.07 28.20 -6.79
CA ASP A 87 -6.64 29.60 -6.58
C ASP A 87 -6.68 30.01 -5.10
N THR A 88 -7.51 29.36 -4.28
CA THR A 88 -7.49 29.52 -2.80
C THR A 88 -6.29 28.81 -2.18
N LEU A 89 -5.94 27.62 -2.69
CA LEU A 89 -4.80 26.84 -2.22
C LEU A 89 -3.45 27.43 -2.68
N GLU A 90 -3.39 27.98 -3.90
CA GLU A 90 -2.20 28.61 -4.49
C GLU A 90 -2.58 29.93 -5.22
N PRO A 91 -2.62 31.06 -4.49
CA PRO A 91 -2.92 32.35 -5.08
C PRO A 91 -1.93 32.76 -6.17
N GLY A 92 -2.46 33.03 -7.37
CA GLY A 92 -1.67 33.37 -8.56
C GLY A 92 -1.11 32.16 -9.33
N GLY A 93 -1.45 30.94 -8.94
CA GLY A 93 -1.21 29.73 -9.72
C GLY A 93 0.23 29.17 -9.70
N PRO A 94 0.45 28.09 -10.48
CA PRO A 94 1.49 27.08 -10.27
C PRO A 94 2.88 27.66 -10.47
N ARG A 95 3.57 27.94 -9.36
CA ARG A 95 4.87 28.63 -9.35
C ARG A 95 5.79 28.04 -8.28
N GLY A 96 7.09 28.29 -8.40
CA GLY A 96 8.07 27.84 -7.41
C GLY A 96 8.31 26.32 -7.41
N GLN A 97 8.81 25.83 -6.27
CA GLN A 97 9.26 24.45 -6.07
C GLN A 97 8.13 23.51 -5.67
N VAL A 98 7.04 24.06 -5.12
CA VAL A 98 5.83 23.33 -4.71
C VAL A 98 4.63 23.93 -5.45
N GLN A 99 3.95 23.14 -6.28
CA GLN A 99 2.82 23.60 -7.09
C GLN A 99 1.54 22.84 -6.71
N ILE A 100 0.41 23.53 -6.70
CA ILE A 100 -0.89 22.91 -6.44
C ILE A 100 -1.53 22.44 -7.76
N GLY A 101 -1.76 21.14 -7.82
CA GLY A 101 -2.47 20.47 -8.90
C GLY A 101 -3.84 19.94 -8.46
N PHE A 102 -4.29 18.88 -9.12
CA PHE A 102 -5.45 18.08 -8.68
C PHE A 102 -5.30 16.62 -9.15
N THR A 103 -5.96 15.69 -8.46
CA THR A 103 -6.13 14.32 -8.92
C THR A 103 -7.50 14.18 -9.59
N ALA A 104 -7.51 13.68 -10.83
CA ALA A 104 -8.69 13.45 -11.65
C ALA A 104 -8.91 11.94 -11.85
N THR A 105 -9.94 11.39 -11.20
CA THR A 105 -10.28 9.97 -11.27
C THR A 105 -11.21 9.66 -12.44
N LEU A 106 -10.90 8.61 -13.19
CA LEU A 106 -11.73 8.03 -14.24
C LEU A 106 -11.93 6.53 -13.99
N GLN A 107 -13.18 6.13 -13.76
CA GLN A 107 -13.58 4.73 -13.63
C GLN A 107 -13.79 4.12 -15.02
N LEU A 108 -13.03 3.08 -15.37
CA LEU A 108 -12.93 2.54 -16.74
C LEU A 108 -14.18 1.74 -17.15
N LEU A 109 -14.75 0.92 -16.28
CA LEU A 109 -15.99 0.18 -16.52
C LEU A 109 -17.21 1.11 -16.53
N ALA A 110 -17.19 2.17 -15.71
CA ALA A 110 -18.23 3.20 -15.67
C ALA A 110 -18.38 3.99 -16.99
N LEU A 111 -17.40 3.91 -17.91
CA LEU A 111 -17.48 4.52 -19.24
C LEU A 111 -18.51 3.86 -20.16
N TYR A 112 -18.86 2.59 -19.92
CA TYR A 112 -19.70 1.84 -20.85
C TYR A 112 -21.18 2.20 -20.77
N ARG A 113 -21.83 2.21 -21.93
CA ARG A 113 -23.28 2.27 -22.09
C ARG A 113 -23.80 1.08 -22.90
N LYS A 114 -25.09 0.79 -22.74
CA LYS A 114 -25.78 -0.27 -23.48
C LYS A 114 -26.45 0.31 -24.72
N THR A 115 -26.19 -0.28 -25.89
CA THR A 115 -26.83 0.04 -27.16
C THR A 115 -27.45 -1.21 -27.79
N ALA A 116 -28.11 -1.05 -28.94
CA ALA A 116 -28.68 -2.18 -29.69
C ALA A 116 -27.61 -3.19 -30.17
N ALA A 117 -26.35 -2.75 -30.31
CA ALA A 117 -25.22 -3.59 -30.73
C ALA A 117 -24.50 -4.30 -29.57
N GLY A 118 -24.78 -3.93 -28.31
CA GLY A 118 -24.13 -4.48 -27.13
C GLY A 118 -23.67 -3.42 -26.14
N TRP A 119 -22.46 -3.56 -25.63
CA TRP A 119 -21.80 -2.58 -24.76
C TRP A 119 -20.77 -1.81 -25.57
N GLU A 120 -20.78 -0.49 -25.48
CA GLU A 120 -19.80 0.40 -26.11
C GLU A 120 -19.31 1.45 -25.10
N ILE A 121 -18.09 1.95 -25.31
CA ILE A 121 -17.55 3.08 -24.53
C ILE A 121 -18.35 4.33 -24.91
N ASP A 122 -18.94 4.99 -23.91
CA ASP A 122 -19.52 6.32 -24.12
C ASP A 122 -18.41 7.35 -24.27
N THR A 123 -18.13 7.72 -25.52
CA THR A 123 -17.06 8.66 -25.86
C THR A 123 -17.28 10.03 -25.23
N SER A 124 -18.52 10.43 -24.93
CA SER A 124 -18.81 11.73 -24.31
C SER A 124 -18.24 11.83 -22.89
N LYS A 125 -18.29 10.75 -22.10
CA LYS A 125 -17.70 10.71 -20.76
C LYS A 125 -16.18 10.90 -20.79
N VAL A 126 -15.51 10.34 -21.80
CA VAL A 126 -14.07 10.50 -21.99
C VAL A 126 -13.74 11.90 -22.50
N ASP A 127 -14.54 12.44 -23.43
CA ASP A 127 -14.40 13.82 -23.92
C ASP A 127 -14.55 14.83 -22.77
N GLU A 128 -15.53 14.66 -21.89
CA GLU A 128 -15.76 15.52 -20.73
C GLU A 128 -14.65 15.43 -19.66
N PHE A 129 -14.16 14.23 -19.36
CA PHE A 129 -13.01 14.04 -18.48
C PHE A 129 -11.76 14.76 -19.02
N LEU A 130 -11.50 14.65 -20.33
CA LEU A 130 -10.38 15.32 -20.97
C LEU A 130 -10.61 16.83 -21.12
N GLN A 131 -11.86 17.28 -21.27
CA GLN A 131 -12.23 18.70 -21.24
C GLN A 131 -11.95 19.31 -19.86
N LEU A 132 -12.24 18.60 -18.76
CA LEU A 132 -11.87 19.01 -17.40
C LEU A 132 -10.35 19.19 -17.26
N VAL A 133 -9.56 18.21 -17.74
CA VAL A 133 -8.09 18.27 -17.78
C VAL A 133 -7.58 19.42 -18.66
N ALA A 134 -8.28 19.72 -19.76
CA ALA A 134 -7.95 20.82 -20.65
C ALA A 134 -8.23 22.18 -20.02
N ASP A 135 -9.37 22.36 -19.34
CA ASP A 135 -9.84 23.64 -18.78
C ASP A 135 -9.16 24.03 -17.47
N VAL A 136 -8.85 23.06 -16.60
CA VAL A 136 -8.08 23.32 -15.37
C VAL A 136 -6.60 23.47 -15.75
N LYS A 137 -6.12 24.71 -15.80
CA LYS A 137 -4.73 25.05 -16.18
C LYS A 137 -3.75 24.86 -15.02
N ARG A 138 -3.76 23.68 -14.40
CA ARG A 138 -2.87 23.25 -13.31
C ARG A 138 -2.23 21.89 -13.61
N PRO A 139 -1.14 21.51 -12.92
CA PRO A 139 -0.65 20.13 -12.93
C PRO A 139 -1.75 19.14 -12.54
N VAL A 140 -1.78 17.96 -13.16
CA VAL A 140 -2.80 16.94 -12.90
C VAL A 140 -2.20 15.55 -12.73
N VAL A 141 -2.71 14.81 -11.75
CA VAL A 141 -2.53 13.36 -11.63
C VAL A 141 -3.79 12.71 -12.17
N LEU A 142 -3.66 11.82 -13.16
CA LEU A 142 -4.80 11.04 -13.65
C LEU A 142 -4.86 9.73 -12.88
N TYR A 143 -6.00 9.38 -12.30
CA TYR A 143 -6.23 8.06 -11.71
C TYR A 143 -7.15 7.26 -12.61
N LEU A 144 -6.61 6.25 -13.30
CA LEU A 144 -7.35 5.34 -14.18
C LEU A 144 -7.78 4.10 -13.40
N ALA A 145 -8.92 4.22 -12.72
CA ALA A 145 -9.48 3.20 -11.85
C ALA A 145 -10.09 2.04 -12.66
N GLY A 146 -9.70 0.82 -12.27
CA GLY A 146 -10.12 -0.45 -12.81
C GLY A 146 -9.95 -1.57 -11.78
N ASP A 147 -9.99 -1.23 -10.50
CA ASP A 147 -9.86 -2.11 -9.33
C ASP A 147 -11.24 -2.51 -8.82
N HIS A 148 -11.42 -2.62 -7.49
CA HIS A 148 -12.68 -2.93 -6.83
C HIS A 148 -13.61 -1.73 -6.61
N PHE A 149 -13.12 -0.49 -6.78
CA PHE A 149 -13.92 0.75 -6.71
C PHE A 149 -14.55 1.15 -8.06
N ASP A 150 -14.10 0.57 -9.17
CA ASP A 150 -14.71 0.70 -10.51
C ASP A 150 -16.02 -0.09 -10.63
N SER A 151 -16.96 0.22 -9.72
CA SER A 151 -18.19 -0.53 -9.45
C SER A 151 -19.46 0.19 -9.95
N THR A 152 -19.32 1.37 -10.56
CA THR A 152 -20.45 2.22 -10.93
C THR A 152 -20.91 2.03 -12.38
N GLY A 153 -22.16 2.41 -12.66
CA GLY A 153 -22.76 2.33 -14.00
C GLY A 153 -23.45 1.00 -14.31
N PRO A 154 -24.06 0.88 -15.50
CA PRO A 154 -24.89 -0.27 -15.85
C PRO A 154 -24.10 -1.52 -16.27
N LEU A 155 -22.85 -1.38 -16.71
CA LEU A 155 -22.01 -2.53 -17.10
C LEU A 155 -21.59 -3.37 -15.88
N THR A 156 -21.25 -2.74 -14.76
CA THR A 156 -20.74 -3.44 -13.56
C THR A 156 -21.80 -4.38 -12.98
N ILE A 157 -23.07 -3.96 -12.99
CA ILE A 157 -24.26 -4.75 -12.65
C ILE A 157 -24.43 -5.97 -13.56
N GLU A 158 -24.07 -5.87 -14.84
CA GLU A 158 -24.11 -7.00 -15.77
C GLU A 158 -22.93 -7.96 -15.54
N LEU A 159 -21.74 -7.42 -15.28
CA LEU A 159 -20.53 -8.21 -15.04
C LEU A 159 -20.61 -9.05 -13.77
N GLU A 160 -21.24 -8.56 -12.71
CA GLU A 160 -21.42 -9.31 -11.44
C GLU A 160 -22.27 -10.58 -11.58
N LYS A 161 -23.04 -10.72 -12.67
CA LYS A 161 -23.85 -11.92 -12.93
C LYS A 161 -23.02 -13.11 -13.41
N ASP A 162 -21.82 -12.87 -13.94
CA ASP A 162 -20.91 -13.92 -14.41
C ASP A 162 -19.83 -14.18 -13.34
N PRO A 163 -19.84 -15.35 -12.68
CA PRO A 163 -18.93 -15.64 -11.57
C PRO A 163 -17.45 -15.74 -11.99
N ARG A 164 -17.14 -15.73 -13.30
CA ARG A 164 -15.76 -15.62 -13.80
C ARG A 164 -15.17 -14.23 -13.60
N ASN A 165 -16.00 -13.20 -13.51
CA ASN A 165 -15.56 -11.83 -13.27
C ASN A 165 -15.21 -11.57 -11.80
N LEU A 166 -15.61 -12.45 -10.88
CA LEU A 166 -15.56 -12.21 -9.45
C LEU A 166 -14.61 -13.19 -8.74
N MET A 167 -13.82 -12.65 -7.83
CA MET A 167 -13.10 -13.41 -6.82
C MET A 167 -14.07 -14.12 -5.87
N GLN A 168 -13.73 -15.35 -5.49
CA GLN A 168 -14.58 -16.23 -4.70
C GLN A 168 -13.89 -16.64 -3.39
N LEU A 169 -14.70 -16.83 -2.35
CA LEU A 169 -14.31 -17.49 -1.11
C LEU A 169 -14.25 -19.02 -1.30
N PRO A 170 -13.65 -19.81 -0.39
CA PRO A 170 -13.54 -21.26 -0.51
C PRO A 170 -14.84 -22.05 -0.75
N GLY A 171 -16.01 -21.45 -0.51
CA GLY A 171 -17.32 -22.02 -0.78
C GLY A 171 -17.88 -21.71 -2.18
N GLY A 172 -17.08 -21.15 -3.10
CA GLY A 172 -17.49 -20.80 -4.47
C GLY A 172 -18.40 -19.58 -4.59
N LYS A 173 -18.67 -18.87 -3.48
CA LYS A 173 -19.45 -17.62 -3.47
C LYS A 173 -18.52 -16.41 -3.58
N PRO A 174 -18.89 -15.37 -4.36
CA PRO A 174 -18.21 -14.09 -4.28
C PRO A 174 -18.41 -13.42 -2.91
N LEU A 175 -17.59 -12.41 -2.64
CA LEU A 175 -17.78 -11.52 -1.50
C LEU A 175 -18.91 -10.52 -1.78
N GLU A 176 -19.80 -10.32 -0.82
CA GLU A 176 -20.70 -9.16 -0.77
C GLU A 176 -20.08 -8.17 0.22
N LEU A 177 -19.72 -6.97 -0.26
CA LEU A 177 -19.01 -5.94 0.52
C LEU A 177 -19.54 -4.55 0.19
N GLY A 178 -19.43 -3.63 1.14
CA GLY A 178 -19.43 -2.20 0.90
C GLY A 178 -18.16 -1.58 1.48
N TYR A 179 -17.92 -0.29 1.27
CA TYR A 179 -16.82 0.44 1.91
C TYR A 179 -17.28 1.85 2.26
N PHE A 180 -17.46 2.17 3.54
CA PHE A 180 -18.02 3.46 4.01
C PHE A 180 -19.32 3.93 3.32
N GLY A 181 -20.15 2.99 2.84
CA GLY A 181 -21.38 3.27 2.09
C GLY A 181 -21.22 3.36 0.57
N TYR A 182 -19.99 3.29 0.06
CA TYR A 182 -19.72 3.05 -1.35
C TYR A 182 -19.86 1.56 -1.68
N ARG A 183 -20.34 1.25 -2.88
CA ARG A 183 -20.32 -0.11 -3.44
C ARG A 183 -18.90 -0.44 -3.87
N ILE A 184 -18.43 -1.64 -3.54
CA ILE A 184 -17.22 -2.22 -4.11
C ILE A 184 -17.54 -3.60 -4.69
N THR A 185 -16.81 -4.00 -5.72
CA THR A 185 -17.06 -5.26 -6.42
C THR A 185 -15.77 -6.09 -6.44
N PRO A 186 -15.79 -7.35 -5.96
CA PRO A 186 -14.59 -8.15 -5.80
C PRO A 186 -14.15 -8.78 -7.12
N TYR A 187 -13.73 -7.97 -8.09
CA TYR A 187 -13.36 -8.46 -9.41
C TYR A 187 -12.10 -9.34 -9.39
N THR A 188 -12.06 -10.33 -10.28
CA THR A 188 -10.91 -11.23 -10.44
C THR A 188 -9.59 -10.48 -10.72
N LEU A 189 -8.51 -11.10 -10.27
CA LEU A 189 -7.10 -10.72 -10.48
C LEU A 189 -6.40 -11.63 -11.51
N GLU A 190 -7.13 -12.56 -12.13
CA GLU A 190 -6.63 -13.28 -13.31
C GLU A 190 -6.47 -12.31 -14.48
N THR A 191 -5.40 -12.47 -15.28
CA THR A 191 -5.08 -11.54 -16.37
C THR A 191 -5.77 -11.85 -17.70
N ASP A 192 -6.49 -12.98 -17.80
CA ASP A 192 -7.06 -13.43 -19.07
C ASP A 192 -8.10 -12.43 -19.63
N ALA A 193 -7.81 -11.90 -20.83
CA ALA A 193 -8.67 -10.97 -21.55
C ALA A 193 -9.94 -11.62 -22.13
N SER A 194 -10.07 -12.96 -22.10
CA SER A 194 -11.31 -13.66 -22.43
C SER A 194 -12.38 -13.52 -21.34
N ILE A 195 -11.96 -13.23 -20.10
CA ILE A 195 -12.86 -12.94 -18.97
C ILE A 195 -13.53 -11.58 -19.23
N PRO A 196 -14.88 -11.47 -19.19
CA PRO A 196 -15.59 -10.27 -19.61
C PRO A 196 -15.13 -8.96 -18.95
N VAL A 197 -14.88 -8.96 -17.63
CA VAL A 197 -14.43 -7.75 -16.91
C VAL A 197 -13.07 -7.25 -17.42
N ASN A 198 -12.14 -8.16 -17.70
CA ASN A 198 -10.82 -7.80 -18.21
C ASN A 198 -10.90 -7.29 -19.64
N ARG A 199 -11.73 -7.90 -20.50
CA ARG A 199 -11.97 -7.39 -21.85
C ARG A 199 -12.34 -5.91 -21.83
N TYR A 200 -13.31 -5.52 -20.99
CA TYR A 200 -13.78 -4.14 -20.91
C TYR A 200 -12.78 -3.21 -20.19
N ARG A 201 -12.16 -3.64 -19.09
CA ARG A 201 -11.06 -2.88 -18.43
C ARG A 201 -9.95 -2.53 -19.42
N TYR A 202 -9.50 -3.52 -20.20
CA TYR A 202 -8.39 -3.36 -21.14
C TYR A 202 -8.79 -2.57 -22.38
N GLU A 203 -9.99 -2.76 -22.92
CA GLU A 203 -10.50 -1.96 -24.04
C GLU A 203 -10.67 -0.49 -23.64
N ALA A 204 -11.27 -0.20 -22.47
CA ALA A 204 -11.38 1.16 -21.93
C ALA A 204 -10.01 1.78 -21.67
N LEU A 205 -9.08 1.05 -21.03
CA LEU A 205 -7.72 1.53 -20.82
C LEU A 205 -7.03 1.87 -22.15
N ARG A 206 -7.16 1.01 -23.18
CA ARG A 206 -6.59 1.28 -24.51
C ARG A 206 -7.19 2.52 -25.15
N TYR A 207 -8.51 2.68 -25.08
CA TYR A 207 -9.21 3.84 -25.60
C TYR A 207 -8.73 5.12 -24.91
N VAL A 208 -8.77 5.16 -23.57
CA VAL A 208 -8.37 6.31 -22.76
C VAL A 208 -6.89 6.65 -22.97
N ALA A 209 -6.00 5.65 -23.00
CA ALA A 209 -4.58 5.85 -23.25
C ALA A 209 -4.31 6.54 -24.61
N ARG A 210 -4.99 6.08 -25.68
CA ARG A 210 -4.91 6.72 -27.00
C ARG A 210 -5.43 8.16 -26.97
N ARG A 211 -6.54 8.42 -26.27
CA ARG A 211 -7.12 9.77 -26.16
C ARG A 211 -6.22 10.73 -25.36
N ILE A 212 -5.57 10.26 -24.28
CA ILE A 212 -4.56 11.02 -23.52
C ILE A 212 -3.34 11.35 -24.39
N LYS A 213 -2.81 10.37 -25.13
CA LYS A 213 -1.69 10.55 -26.06
C LYS A 213 -2.01 11.50 -27.23
N ALA A 214 -3.27 11.63 -27.58
CA ALA A 214 -3.76 12.55 -28.62
C ALA A 214 -4.04 13.98 -28.12
N LEU A 215 -3.88 14.26 -26.82
CA LEU A 215 -4.02 15.63 -26.29
C LEU A 215 -2.94 16.57 -26.87
N PRO A 216 -3.21 17.89 -26.94
CA PRO A 216 -2.18 18.90 -27.20
C PRO A 216 -0.98 18.78 -26.25
N ALA A 217 0.21 19.11 -26.74
CA ALA A 217 1.46 18.91 -26.01
C ALA A 217 1.52 19.66 -24.66
N ASP A 218 0.92 20.85 -24.56
CA ASP A 218 0.82 21.60 -23.30
C ASP A 218 -0.01 20.85 -22.24
N GLN A 219 -1.07 20.16 -22.67
CA GLN A 219 -1.94 19.38 -21.79
C GLN A 219 -1.25 18.08 -21.35
N GLN A 220 -0.55 17.40 -22.27
CA GLN A 220 0.28 16.24 -21.95
C GLN A 220 1.41 16.58 -20.97
N GLN A 221 1.98 17.80 -21.05
CA GLN A 221 2.99 18.27 -20.10
C GLN A 221 2.41 18.52 -18.71
N ARG A 222 1.16 19.01 -18.58
CA ARG A 222 0.48 19.19 -17.28
C ARG A 222 0.14 17.87 -16.58
N ILE A 223 -0.02 16.76 -17.31
CA ILE A 223 -0.15 15.43 -16.68
C ILE A 223 1.19 15.06 -16.07
N VAL A 224 1.28 15.03 -14.74
CA VAL A 224 2.55 14.73 -14.02
C VAL A 224 2.68 13.27 -13.63
N ALA A 225 1.55 12.57 -13.51
CA ALA A 225 1.46 11.14 -13.24
C ALA A 225 0.12 10.58 -13.74
N ILE A 226 0.12 9.28 -14.02
CA ILE A 226 -1.03 8.45 -14.35
C ILE A 226 -0.95 7.23 -13.44
N THR A 227 -1.83 7.15 -12.43
CA THR A 227 -1.93 5.96 -11.56
C THR A 227 -2.82 4.93 -12.24
N LEU A 228 -2.34 3.68 -12.28
CA LEU A 228 -2.97 2.60 -13.04
C LEU A 228 -3.70 1.62 -12.14
N ALA A 229 -4.87 1.18 -12.61
CA ALA A 229 -5.78 0.22 -12.00
C ALA A 229 -6.41 0.67 -10.68
N GLY A 230 -5.65 1.25 -9.75
CA GLY A 230 -6.11 1.50 -8.39
C GLY A 230 -5.52 0.50 -7.41
N GLU A 231 -6.16 0.34 -6.26
CA GLU A 231 -5.66 -0.49 -5.18
C GLU A 231 -5.93 -1.97 -5.47
N LEU A 232 -4.99 -2.60 -6.19
CA LEU A 232 -5.06 -4.03 -6.49
C LEU A 232 -4.55 -4.84 -5.30
N HIS A 233 -5.45 -5.66 -4.76
CA HIS A 233 -5.16 -6.65 -3.72
C HIS A 233 -6.28 -7.70 -3.70
N HIS A 234 -6.04 -8.81 -3.01
CA HIS A 234 -7.10 -9.75 -2.67
C HIS A 234 -8.05 -9.16 -1.63
N LEU A 235 -9.32 -9.56 -1.69
CA LEU A 235 -10.35 -9.16 -0.74
C LEU A 235 -10.65 -10.29 0.25
N PHE A 236 -11.30 -9.90 1.33
CA PHE A 236 -11.59 -10.75 2.48
C PHE A 236 -12.87 -10.23 3.16
N PRO A 237 -13.56 -11.05 3.99
CA PRO A 237 -14.72 -10.59 4.74
C PRO A 237 -14.34 -9.47 5.72
N ASP A 238 -15.24 -8.51 5.95
CA ASP A 238 -15.07 -7.39 6.90
C ASP A 238 -13.91 -6.42 6.58
N PHE A 239 -13.52 -6.36 5.30
CA PHE A 239 -12.53 -5.43 4.76
C PHE A 239 -12.79 -3.97 5.17
N GLU A 240 -14.06 -3.58 5.25
CA GLU A 240 -14.51 -2.23 5.55
C GLU A 240 -14.39 -1.81 7.03
N HIS A 241 -14.28 -2.76 7.96
CA HIS A 241 -14.14 -2.47 9.39
C HIS A 241 -12.76 -2.85 9.95
N GLY A 242 -11.96 -3.69 9.27
CA GLY A 242 -10.68 -4.14 9.82
C GLY A 242 -9.64 -4.66 8.84
N MET A 243 -8.48 -3.98 8.77
CA MET A 243 -7.30 -4.38 7.98
C MET A 243 -6.35 -5.36 8.73
N GLY A 244 -6.75 -5.85 9.91
CA GLY A 244 -5.86 -6.51 10.88
C GLY A 244 -6.39 -7.81 11.48
N ALA A 245 -7.27 -8.52 10.79
CA ALA A 245 -7.77 -9.81 11.26
C ALA A 245 -6.66 -10.89 11.23
N TYR A 246 -6.43 -11.52 12.39
CA TYR A 246 -5.57 -12.71 12.55
C TYR A 246 -6.34 -13.94 13.04
N GLN A 247 -7.61 -13.77 13.41
CA GLN A 247 -8.53 -14.83 13.81
C GLN A 247 -9.54 -15.04 12.67
N ASP A 248 -9.96 -16.29 12.44
CA ASP A 248 -11.02 -16.63 11.48
C ASP A 248 -10.79 -16.11 10.05
N ILE A 249 -9.51 -15.95 9.64
CA ILE A 249 -9.19 -15.35 8.37
C ILE A 249 -9.74 -16.18 7.19
N ARG A 250 -10.26 -15.47 6.20
CA ARG A 250 -10.68 -16.03 4.92
C ARG A 250 -10.22 -15.07 3.85
N THR A 251 -9.68 -15.58 2.76
CA THR A 251 -9.18 -14.77 1.64
C THR A 251 -9.88 -15.15 0.35
N THR A 252 -9.76 -14.30 -0.66
CA THR A 252 -9.89 -14.70 -2.06
C THR A 252 -8.52 -15.13 -2.62
N ASP A 253 -8.39 -15.70 -3.81
CA ASP A 253 -9.45 -16.09 -4.76
C ASP A 253 -9.48 -17.61 -4.93
N TYR A 254 -10.58 -18.25 -4.55
CA TYR A 254 -10.82 -19.69 -4.71
C TYR A 254 -11.68 -20.02 -5.94
N SER A 255 -11.80 -19.09 -6.89
CA SER A 255 -12.42 -19.34 -8.19
C SER A 255 -11.74 -20.52 -8.91
N PRO A 256 -12.46 -21.29 -9.76
CA PRO A 256 -11.87 -22.42 -10.48
C PRO A 256 -10.64 -22.05 -11.31
N ALA A 257 -10.61 -20.84 -11.88
CA ALA A 257 -9.46 -20.32 -12.63
C ALA A 257 -8.24 -20.10 -11.74
N SER A 258 -8.42 -19.41 -10.60
CA SER A 258 -7.35 -19.16 -9.63
C SER A 258 -6.78 -20.45 -9.04
N VAL A 259 -7.64 -21.44 -8.71
CA VAL A 259 -7.18 -22.75 -8.23
C VAL A 259 -6.38 -23.50 -9.30
N ALA A 260 -6.83 -23.50 -10.56
CA ALA A 260 -6.07 -24.11 -11.65
C ALA A 260 -4.72 -23.39 -11.90
N GLY A 261 -4.69 -22.06 -11.82
CA GLY A 261 -3.48 -21.25 -11.91
C GLY A 261 -2.48 -21.53 -10.78
N PHE A 262 -2.97 -21.77 -9.56
CA PHE A 262 -2.15 -22.23 -8.44
C PHE A 262 -1.57 -23.63 -8.66
N GLN A 263 -2.35 -24.57 -9.20
CA GLN A 263 -1.85 -25.90 -9.56
C GLN A 263 -0.75 -25.83 -10.63
N ALA A 264 -0.89 -24.94 -11.62
CA ALA A 264 0.15 -24.66 -12.61
C ALA A 264 1.39 -23.97 -11.99
N TYR A 265 1.21 -23.06 -11.03
CA TYR A 265 2.31 -22.45 -10.25
C TYR A 265 3.08 -23.52 -9.46
N LEU A 266 2.38 -24.43 -8.78
CA LEU A 266 2.99 -25.57 -8.07
C LEU A 266 3.74 -26.50 -9.02
N ALA A 267 3.17 -26.80 -10.19
CA ALA A 267 3.83 -27.61 -11.21
C ALA A 267 5.14 -26.96 -11.69
N LYS A 268 5.14 -25.65 -11.92
CA LYS A 268 6.35 -24.89 -12.27
C LYS A 268 7.39 -24.87 -11.15
N GLN A 269 6.98 -24.74 -9.89
CA GLN A 269 7.90 -24.62 -8.75
C GLN A 269 8.51 -25.97 -8.35
N TYR A 270 7.72 -27.05 -8.31
CA TYR A 270 8.18 -28.36 -7.83
C TYR A 270 8.65 -29.29 -8.96
N GLY A 271 8.27 -29.04 -10.21
CA GLY A 271 8.59 -29.85 -11.39
C GLY A 271 7.90 -31.22 -11.45
N THR A 272 7.78 -31.91 -10.32
CA THR A 272 7.10 -33.21 -10.18
C THR A 272 6.21 -33.25 -8.95
N ILE A 273 5.11 -34.02 -9.02
CA ILE A 273 4.22 -34.19 -7.86
C ILE A 273 4.90 -34.93 -6.70
N ALA A 274 5.89 -35.77 -6.99
CA ALA A 274 6.70 -36.45 -5.99
C ALA A 274 7.52 -35.46 -5.14
N ALA A 275 8.15 -34.46 -5.76
CA ALA A 275 8.89 -33.41 -5.05
C ALA A 275 7.98 -32.55 -4.17
N LEU A 276 6.79 -32.18 -4.65
CA LEU A 276 5.78 -31.49 -3.84
C LEU A 276 5.36 -32.36 -2.65
N ASN A 277 5.00 -33.62 -2.89
CA ASN A 277 4.57 -34.55 -1.84
C ASN A 277 5.62 -34.74 -0.74
N GLN A 278 6.90 -34.85 -1.12
CA GLN A 278 8.01 -34.93 -0.18
C GLN A 278 8.13 -33.65 0.67
N GLN A 279 8.02 -32.47 0.07
CA GLN A 279 8.16 -31.19 0.78
C GLN A 279 6.99 -30.93 1.75
N VAL A 280 5.76 -31.15 1.29
CA VAL A 280 4.53 -30.87 2.04
C VAL A 280 4.22 -31.96 3.07
N GLY A 281 4.61 -33.21 2.80
CA GLY A 281 4.19 -34.38 3.58
C GLY A 281 2.81 -34.90 3.14
N THR A 282 2.60 -35.01 1.83
CA THR A 282 1.32 -35.40 1.22
C THR A 282 1.49 -36.56 0.24
N ALA A 283 0.38 -37.05 -0.34
CA ALA A 283 0.35 -38.14 -1.30
C ALA A 283 -0.66 -37.87 -2.44
N TYR A 284 -0.57 -36.68 -3.06
CA TYR A 284 -1.36 -36.34 -4.24
C TYR A 284 -0.88 -37.15 -5.46
N SER A 285 -1.81 -37.60 -6.30
CA SER A 285 -1.50 -38.37 -7.52
C SER A 285 -0.98 -37.51 -8.68
N ALA A 286 -1.45 -36.27 -8.77
CA ALA A 286 -1.06 -35.28 -9.76
C ALA A 286 -1.32 -33.85 -9.22
N PHE A 287 -0.90 -32.81 -9.94
CA PHE A 287 -1.03 -31.41 -9.50
C PHE A 287 -2.49 -30.92 -9.49
N ASP A 288 -3.34 -31.43 -10.38
CA ASP A 288 -4.79 -31.14 -10.45
C ASP A 288 -5.56 -31.64 -9.22
N ALA A 289 -5.03 -32.65 -8.51
CA ALA A 289 -5.57 -33.15 -7.25
C ALA A 289 -5.18 -32.27 -6.03
N VAL A 290 -4.31 -31.27 -6.20
CA VAL A 290 -3.91 -30.36 -5.12
C VAL A 290 -4.95 -29.25 -4.96
N ALA A 291 -5.70 -29.29 -3.85
CA ALA A 291 -6.60 -28.20 -3.49
C ALA A 291 -5.83 -27.01 -2.90
N ALA A 292 -6.29 -25.79 -3.15
CA ALA A 292 -5.86 -24.61 -2.41
C ALA A 292 -6.17 -24.78 -0.90
N PRO A 293 -5.27 -24.39 0.01
CA PRO A 293 -5.47 -24.52 1.45
C PRO A 293 -6.55 -23.54 1.94
N SER A 294 -7.46 -23.98 2.81
CA SER A 294 -8.67 -23.22 3.14
C SER A 294 -9.34 -23.54 4.48
N HIS A 295 -8.76 -24.43 5.29
CA HIS A 295 -9.38 -24.95 6.52
C HIS A 295 -8.51 -24.63 7.75
N ASP A 296 -9.11 -24.11 8.82
CA ASP A 296 -8.39 -23.91 10.09
C ASP A 296 -8.24 -25.23 10.84
N ALA A 297 -7.10 -25.88 10.67
CA ALA A 297 -6.79 -27.15 11.32
C ALA A 297 -6.54 -27.01 12.83
N SER A 298 -6.42 -25.81 13.39
CA SER A 298 -6.38 -25.59 14.84
C SER A 298 -7.77 -25.78 15.47
N ARG A 299 -8.84 -25.48 14.71
CA ARG A 299 -10.26 -25.65 15.10
C ARG A 299 -10.88 -26.94 14.57
N GLU A 300 -10.39 -27.44 13.45
CA GLU A 300 -10.81 -28.70 12.82
C GLU A 300 -9.68 -29.73 12.89
N PRO A 301 -9.50 -30.48 14.00
CA PRO A 301 -8.33 -31.36 14.17
C PRO A 301 -8.16 -32.44 13.10
N ALA A 302 -9.24 -32.83 12.43
CA ALA A 302 -9.29 -33.80 11.33
C ALA A 302 -8.79 -33.25 9.98
N THR A 303 -8.57 -31.94 9.86
CA THR A 303 -8.09 -31.31 8.62
C THR A 303 -6.68 -31.80 8.27
N ARG A 304 -6.54 -32.29 7.03
CA ARG A 304 -5.26 -32.79 6.49
C ARG A 304 -4.25 -31.65 6.33
N GLN A 305 -2.97 -31.93 6.58
CA GLN A 305 -1.88 -30.94 6.57
C GLN A 305 -1.93 -29.97 5.38
N GLY A 306 -2.02 -30.49 4.15
CA GLY A 306 -2.02 -29.66 2.93
C GLY A 306 -3.23 -28.72 2.78
N LYS A 307 -4.32 -28.94 3.53
CA LYS A 307 -5.51 -28.07 3.54
C LYS A 307 -5.46 -26.97 4.60
N HIS A 308 -4.51 -27.01 5.53
CA HIS A 308 -4.49 -26.07 6.65
C HIS A 308 -4.21 -24.64 6.18
N TYR A 309 -5.08 -23.71 6.57
CA TYR A 309 -4.92 -22.28 6.37
C TYR A 309 -5.45 -21.51 7.58
N ASP A 310 -4.58 -20.73 8.21
CA ASP A 310 -4.87 -19.69 9.20
C ASP A 310 -3.86 -18.54 8.97
N ALA A 311 -3.88 -17.51 9.82
CA ALA A 311 -3.03 -16.33 9.65
C ALA A 311 -1.51 -16.56 9.93
N PHE A 312 -1.13 -17.77 10.32
CA PHE A 312 0.26 -18.16 10.60
C PHE A 312 0.70 -19.37 9.77
N ALA A 313 -0.23 -20.07 9.10
CA ALA A 313 0.02 -21.33 8.41
C ALA A 313 1.11 -21.25 7.32
N ASP A 314 1.44 -20.06 6.80
CA ASP A 314 2.56 -19.85 5.87
C ASP A 314 3.96 -19.97 6.49
N GLY A 315 4.05 -20.10 7.81
CA GLY A 315 5.31 -20.19 8.55
C GLY A 315 5.73 -18.91 9.26
N THR A 316 4.91 -17.85 9.19
CA THR A 316 5.22 -16.53 9.77
C THR A 316 4.43 -16.27 11.05
N LEU A 317 5.10 -15.85 12.12
CA LEU A 317 4.48 -15.42 13.37
C LEU A 317 4.89 -13.98 13.71
N PRO A 318 4.00 -12.98 13.57
CA PRO A 318 4.30 -11.61 13.94
C PRO A 318 4.38 -11.44 15.45
N LEU A 319 5.49 -10.87 15.92
CA LEU A 319 5.59 -10.20 17.22
C LEU A 319 5.36 -8.71 16.99
N SER A 320 4.17 -8.23 17.34
CA SER A 320 3.79 -6.85 17.09
C SER A 320 3.05 -6.22 18.26
N GLY A 321 3.17 -4.89 18.33
CA GLY A 321 2.59 -4.12 19.42
C GLY A 321 2.82 -2.63 19.21
N TRP A 322 2.80 -1.89 20.31
CA TRP A 322 3.14 -0.47 20.36
C TRP A 322 3.97 -0.12 21.59
N LEU A 323 4.81 0.91 21.46
CA LEU A 323 5.64 1.46 22.52
C LEU A 323 5.69 2.99 22.41
N TRP A 324 5.28 3.66 23.47
CA TRP A 324 5.38 5.10 23.65
C TRP A 324 6.58 5.43 24.52
N ASP A 325 7.52 6.21 23.98
CA ASP A 325 8.74 6.68 24.63
C ASP A 325 8.83 8.21 24.47
N PRO A 326 8.18 8.99 25.36
CA PRO A 326 8.01 10.43 25.18
C PRO A 326 9.31 11.24 25.22
N GLU A 327 10.39 10.66 25.78
CA GLU A 327 11.69 11.33 25.95
C GLU A 327 12.79 10.69 25.08
N SER A 328 12.42 9.85 24.10
CA SER A 328 13.33 9.24 23.13
C SER A 328 14.53 8.52 23.75
N ARG A 329 14.33 7.85 24.90
CA ARG A 329 15.38 7.13 25.64
C ARG A 329 15.84 5.85 24.94
N LEU A 330 14.96 5.23 24.17
CA LEU A 330 15.21 3.95 23.51
C LEU A 330 15.94 4.13 22.18
N THR A 331 17.17 3.66 22.14
CA THR A 331 18.04 3.64 20.94
C THR A 331 17.70 2.51 19.96
N GLY A 332 16.85 1.56 20.35
CA GLY A 332 16.46 0.42 19.52
C GLY A 332 15.67 -0.64 20.28
N LEU A 333 15.06 -1.54 19.51
CA LEU A 333 14.45 -2.77 20.00
C LEU A 333 15.12 -3.97 19.32
N ASP A 334 15.27 -5.07 20.05
CA ASP A 334 15.95 -6.29 19.63
C ASP A 334 15.06 -7.51 19.94
N LEU A 335 15.01 -8.48 19.03
CA LEU A 335 14.35 -9.77 19.24
C LEU A 335 15.35 -10.78 19.79
N TYR A 336 14.95 -11.46 20.86
CA TYR A 336 15.60 -12.68 21.33
C TYR A 336 14.61 -13.85 21.25
N LEU A 337 15.04 -14.97 20.68
CA LEU A 337 14.29 -16.22 20.61
C LEU A 337 15.10 -17.31 21.33
N ASP A 338 14.51 -17.97 22.32
CA ASP A 338 15.17 -19.00 23.14
C ASP A 338 16.53 -18.51 23.72
N ALA A 339 16.51 -17.30 24.29
CA ALA A 339 17.66 -16.53 24.78
C ALA A 339 18.72 -16.11 23.74
N ARG A 340 18.55 -16.45 22.45
CA ARG A 340 19.49 -16.08 21.37
C ARG A 340 19.03 -14.79 20.69
N TYR A 341 19.95 -13.85 20.47
CA TYR A 341 19.68 -12.66 19.66
C TYR A 341 19.38 -13.08 18.22
N VAL A 342 18.26 -12.60 17.66
CA VAL A 342 17.83 -12.86 16.28
C VAL A 342 18.13 -11.66 15.38
N GLY A 343 17.80 -10.45 15.85
CA GLY A 343 17.96 -9.23 15.05
C GLY A 343 17.27 -8.01 15.67
N PRO A 344 17.36 -6.84 15.04
CA PRO A 344 16.60 -5.65 15.42
C PRO A 344 15.10 -5.82 15.12
N VAL A 345 14.26 -5.14 15.88
CA VAL A 345 12.80 -5.08 15.69
C VAL A 345 12.44 -3.74 15.07
N ALA A 346 11.61 -3.74 14.02
CA ALA A 346 11.19 -2.52 13.36
C ALA A 346 10.35 -1.65 14.30
N ARG A 347 10.53 -0.33 14.21
CA ARG A 347 9.86 0.70 15.02
C ARG A 347 9.27 1.77 14.11
N SER A 348 8.58 2.74 14.72
CA SER A 348 7.97 3.88 14.03
C SER A 348 6.84 3.48 13.06
N LEU A 349 6.27 2.28 13.21
CA LEU A 349 5.12 1.86 12.43
C LEU A 349 3.86 2.64 12.85
N ASN A 350 2.95 2.84 11.91
CA ASN A 350 1.70 3.57 12.12
C ASN A 350 0.79 2.79 13.09
N ARG A 351 0.34 3.46 14.15
CA ARG A 351 -0.67 3.02 15.12
C ARG A 351 -1.61 4.17 15.46
N LEU A 352 -2.33 4.59 14.44
CA LEU A 352 -3.32 5.67 14.51
C LEU A 352 -4.46 5.33 15.49
N ASP A 353 -4.80 4.06 15.67
CA ASP A 353 -5.72 3.55 16.70
C ASP A 353 -5.26 3.93 18.12
N VAL A 354 -4.00 3.65 18.46
CA VAL A 354 -3.41 3.96 19.77
C VAL A 354 -3.33 5.47 19.98
N TYR A 355 -2.91 6.19 18.94
CA TYR A 355 -2.86 7.65 18.96
C TYR A 355 -4.25 8.29 19.09
N ARG A 356 -5.31 7.74 18.49
CA ARG A 356 -6.69 8.21 18.70
C ARG A 356 -7.17 7.92 20.12
N ALA A 357 -6.85 6.74 20.66
CA ALA A 357 -7.35 6.28 21.96
C ALA A 357 -6.64 6.87 23.20
N LEU A 358 -5.36 7.27 23.10
CA LEU A 358 -4.56 7.68 24.26
C LEU A 358 -4.05 9.12 24.15
N ASP A 359 -4.55 10.02 24.99
CA ASP A 359 -4.15 11.45 24.99
C ASP A 359 -2.65 11.69 25.18
N VAL A 360 -2.00 10.85 26.00
CA VAL A 360 -0.54 10.93 26.24
C VAL A 360 0.31 10.59 25.02
N VAL A 361 -0.25 9.92 24.01
CA VAL A 361 0.45 9.53 22.78
C VAL A 361 0.23 10.64 21.75
N THR A 362 1.28 11.43 21.50
CA THR A 362 1.22 12.63 20.64
C THR A 362 1.67 12.41 19.21
N THR A 363 2.11 11.20 18.85
CA THR A 363 2.35 10.77 17.47
C THR A 363 1.85 9.33 17.25
N PRO A 364 1.27 9.00 16.08
CA PRO A 364 0.87 7.64 15.72
C PRO A 364 2.05 6.69 15.43
N ASN A 365 3.30 7.14 15.33
CA ASN A 365 4.45 6.29 15.02
C ASN A 365 5.01 5.55 16.25
N VAL A 366 4.12 4.86 16.96
CA VAL A 366 4.43 4.07 18.17
C VAL A 366 4.46 2.56 17.92
N GLY A 367 4.12 2.09 16.72
CA GLY A 367 4.11 0.67 16.40
C GLY A 367 5.51 0.07 16.36
N PHE A 368 5.63 -1.17 16.85
CA PHE A 368 6.78 -2.04 16.61
C PHE A 368 6.33 -3.38 16.04
N ARG A 369 7.16 -4.00 15.19
CA ARG A 369 6.90 -5.32 14.60
C ARG A 369 8.18 -6.05 14.21
N THR A 370 8.19 -7.37 14.36
CA THR A 370 9.12 -8.29 13.71
C THR A 370 8.38 -9.60 13.43
N ASP A 371 8.69 -10.24 12.32
CA ASP A 371 7.98 -11.44 11.86
C ASP A 371 8.93 -12.63 11.94
N VAL A 372 8.57 -13.62 12.78
CA VAL A 372 9.39 -14.81 13.03
C VAL A 372 9.02 -15.90 12.03
N ASP A 373 10.00 -16.33 11.23
CA ASP A 373 9.92 -17.59 10.49
C ASP A 373 9.99 -18.75 11.49
N PHE A 374 8.83 -19.32 11.83
CA PHE A 374 8.74 -20.51 12.65
C PHE A 374 8.80 -21.81 11.84
N SER A 375 8.77 -21.74 10.50
CA SER A 375 8.84 -22.92 9.63
C SER A 375 10.17 -23.67 9.71
N VAL A 376 11.22 -22.96 10.16
CA VAL A 376 12.57 -23.49 10.42
C VAL A 376 12.81 -23.91 11.88
N LEU A 377 11.84 -23.72 12.77
CA LEU A 377 11.95 -24.09 14.19
C LEU A 377 11.53 -25.56 14.41
N PRO A 378 12.17 -26.28 15.36
CA PRO A 378 11.77 -27.62 15.72
C PRO A 378 10.41 -27.61 16.47
N PRO A 379 9.59 -28.68 16.38
CA PRO A 379 8.36 -28.76 17.17
C PRO A 379 8.62 -28.70 18.68
N GLY A 380 7.89 -27.84 19.39
CA GLY A 380 8.09 -27.58 20.81
C GLY A 380 7.66 -26.18 21.25
N LYS A 381 7.92 -25.87 22.53
CA LYS A 381 7.72 -24.54 23.12
C LYS A 381 8.93 -23.65 22.83
N HIS A 382 8.66 -22.40 22.43
CA HIS A 382 9.64 -21.36 22.19
C HIS A 382 9.28 -20.10 22.97
N LEU A 383 10.29 -19.37 23.46
CA LEU A 383 10.10 -18.06 24.10
C LEU A 383 10.70 -16.96 23.25
N ALA A 384 9.87 -15.98 22.90
CA ALA A 384 10.30 -14.76 22.24
C ALA A 384 10.23 -13.57 23.21
N GLN A 385 11.29 -12.77 23.25
CA GLN A 385 11.42 -11.58 24.09
C GLN A 385 11.80 -10.37 23.24
N ILE A 386 11.07 -9.26 23.40
CA ILE A 386 11.37 -7.96 22.80
C ILE A 386 12.13 -7.14 23.84
N VAL A 387 13.35 -6.73 23.51
CA VAL A 387 14.28 -6.08 24.44
C VAL A 387 14.66 -4.69 23.94
N ALA A 388 14.49 -3.68 24.79
CA ALA A 388 14.85 -2.31 24.52
C ALA A 388 16.30 -2.00 24.91
N ARG A 389 17.00 -1.21 24.07
CA ARG A 389 18.35 -0.68 24.34
C ARG A 389 18.29 0.77 24.81
N VAL A 390 18.76 1.04 26.03
CA VAL A 390 18.73 2.37 26.67
C VAL A 390 20.06 2.64 27.35
N GLY A 391 20.89 3.55 26.80
CA GLY A 391 22.13 4.00 27.44
C GLY A 391 23.12 2.88 27.84
N GLY A 392 23.19 1.80 27.06
CA GLY A 392 23.99 0.60 27.37
C GLY A 392 23.29 -0.43 28.26
N ALA A 393 22.18 -0.08 28.92
CA ALA A 393 21.31 -1.01 29.64
C ALA A 393 20.26 -1.65 28.70
N ARG A 394 19.67 -2.76 29.18
CA ARG A 394 18.62 -3.52 28.48
C ARG A 394 17.38 -3.66 29.37
N PHE A 395 16.20 -3.51 28.76
CA PHE A 395 14.90 -3.61 29.42
C PHE A 395 13.97 -4.54 28.63
N GLU A 396 13.15 -5.33 29.32
CA GLU A 396 12.13 -6.17 28.67
C GLU A 396 10.90 -5.31 28.33
N VAL A 397 10.56 -5.25 27.04
CA VAL A 397 9.34 -4.59 26.53
C VAL A 397 8.14 -5.53 26.58
N ALA A 398 8.36 -6.78 26.17
CA ALA A 398 7.37 -7.83 26.13
C ALA A 398 8.06 -9.20 26.07
N GLN A 399 7.37 -10.24 26.53
CA GLN A 399 7.75 -11.64 26.34
C GLN A 399 6.51 -12.49 26.06
N THR A 400 6.67 -13.57 25.30
CA THR A 400 5.56 -14.48 24.97
C THR A 400 6.07 -15.88 24.63
N GLU A 401 5.35 -16.90 25.10
CA GLU A 401 5.59 -18.30 24.75
C GLU A 401 4.61 -18.73 23.65
N PHE A 402 5.13 -19.37 22.61
CA PHE A 402 4.35 -19.99 21.54
C PHE A 402 4.81 -21.45 21.33
N THR A 403 3.96 -22.26 20.72
CA THR A 403 4.22 -23.70 20.48
C THR A 403 4.18 -24.00 18.99
N VAL A 404 5.31 -24.48 18.45
CA VAL A 404 5.38 -25.01 17.08
C VAL A 404 4.87 -26.44 17.10
N MET A 405 3.75 -26.68 16.42
CA MET A 405 3.08 -27.98 16.38
C MET A 405 3.78 -28.93 15.39
N PRO A 406 3.96 -30.22 15.72
CA PRO A 406 4.52 -31.20 14.79
C PRO A 406 3.57 -31.46 13.62
N ARG A 407 4.12 -31.81 12.45
CA ARG A 407 3.35 -32.25 11.28
C ARG A 407 2.53 -33.51 11.58
N ASP A 408 3.12 -34.48 12.27
CA ASP A 408 2.36 -35.57 12.89
C ASP A 408 1.79 -35.10 14.23
N ARG A 409 0.49 -34.83 14.24
CA ARG A 409 -0.27 -34.38 15.42
C ARG A 409 -0.38 -35.42 16.53
N ARG A 410 0.04 -36.68 16.28
CA ARG A 410 0.13 -37.74 17.30
C ARG A 410 1.50 -37.76 18.01
N ALA A 411 2.50 -37.08 17.46
CA ALA A 411 3.83 -37.00 18.08
C ALA A 411 3.76 -36.20 19.39
N ALA A 412 4.40 -36.72 20.44
CA ALA A 412 4.50 -36.02 21.71
C ALA A 412 5.34 -34.75 21.56
N LEU A 413 4.82 -33.62 22.05
CA LEU A 413 5.57 -32.36 22.14
C LEU A 413 6.66 -32.46 23.21
N PRO A 414 7.91 -32.01 22.94
CA PRO A 414 8.95 -31.92 23.96
C PRO A 414 8.54 -30.98 25.10
N ASN A 415 8.32 -31.53 26.30
CA ASN A 415 7.98 -30.74 27.49
C ASN A 415 9.24 -30.10 28.13
N LYS A 416 9.94 -29.29 27.35
CA LYS A 416 11.12 -28.53 27.79
C LYS A 416 10.75 -27.05 27.91
N ARG A 417 11.10 -26.41 29.03
CA ARG A 417 10.96 -24.96 29.18
C ARG A 417 11.96 -24.26 28.24
N PRO A 418 11.52 -23.33 27.38
CA PRO A 418 12.43 -22.57 26.51
C PRO A 418 13.41 -21.71 27.34
N PRO A 419 14.67 -21.53 26.88
CA PRO A 419 15.62 -20.60 27.50
C PRO A 419 15.13 -19.14 27.39
N GLN A 420 15.56 -18.29 28.34
CA GLN A 420 15.22 -16.87 28.37
C GLN A 420 16.45 -16.00 28.65
N VAL A 421 16.40 -14.72 28.25
CA VAL A 421 17.32 -13.68 28.70
C VAL A 421 16.96 -13.29 30.13
N PHE A 422 17.90 -13.47 31.06
CA PHE A 422 17.71 -13.20 32.48
C PHE A 422 18.14 -11.77 32.86
N GLY A 423 17.64 -11.28 34.00
CA GLY A 423 18.09 -10.02 34.62
C GLY A 423 17.57 -8.73 33.95
N LEU A 424 16.65 -8.83 33.00
CA LEU A 424 15.99 -7.67 32.40
C LEU A 424 15.00 -7.05 33.39
N LYS A 425 15.06 -5.72 33.55
CA LYS A 425 13.98 -4.94 34.19
C LYS A 425 12.88 -4.68 33.17
N SER A 426 11.62 -4.61 33.59
CA SER A 426 10.54 -4.19 32.68
C SER A 426 10.78 -2.76 32.19
N VAL A 427 10.46 -2.49 30.93
CA VAL A 427 10.55 -1.16 30.32
C VAL A 427 9.65 -0.13 31.02
N SER A 428 8.59 -0.57 31.69
CA SER A 428 7.71 0.27 32.52
C SER A 428 8.41 0.91 33.74
N ALA A 429 9.61 0.44 34.09
CA ALA A 429 10.45 1.09 35.10
C ALA A 429 11.11 2.40 34.59
N LEU A 430 11.00 2.71 33.30
CA LEU A 430 11.45 3.98 32.72
C LEU A 430 10.33 5.02 32.80
N PRO A 431 10.58 6.24 33.32
CA PRO A 431 9.54 7.26 33.47
C PRO A 431 8.78 7.56 32.18
N GLY A 432 7.45 7.52 32.24
CA GLY A 432 6.56 7.86 31.11
C GLY A 432 6.47 6.81 29.99
N VAL A 433 7.35 5.80 29.96
CA VAL A 433 7.32 4.77 28.91
C VAL A 433 6.13 3.83 29.10
N ARG A 434 5.41 3.56 28.00
CA ARG A 434 4.29 2.61 27.97
C ARG A 434 4.46 1.66 26.80
N SER A 435 4.14 0.39 26.98
CA SER A 435 4.17 -0.60 25.90
C SER A 435 3.06 -1.63 26.02
N TRP A 436 2.74 -2.26 24.90
CA TRP A 436 1.78 -3.36 24.82
C TRP A 436 2.19 -4.31 23.68
N LEU A 437 1.89 -5.61 23.86
CA LEU A 437 2.07 -6.64 22.83
C LEU A 437 0.69 -7.09 22.36
N ASP A 438 0.40 -6.90 21.07
CA ASP A 438 -0.87 -7.29 20.45
C ASP A 438 -0.85 -8.75 19.99
N LEU A 439 0.29 -9.19 19.45
CA LEU A 439 0.54 -10.52 18.89
C LEU A 439 1.96 -11.02 19.22
N PRO A 440 2.15 -12.36 19.31
CA PRO A 440 1.12 -13.40 19.33
C PRO A 440 0.30 -13.38 20.62
N LYS A 441 -0.89 -14.01 20.60
CA LYS A 441 -1.67 -14.23 21.83
C LYS A 441 -0.91 -15.19 22.77
N PRO A 442 -1.12 -15.09 24.10
CA PRO A 442 -0.47 -16.00 25.04
C PRO A 442 -0.74 -17.47 24.70
N GLN A 443 0.29 -18.31 24.73
CA GLN A 443 0.22 -19.75 24.43
C GLN A 443 -0.23 -20.07 22.98
N GLN A 444 0.03 -19.17 22.01
CA GLN A 444 -0.28 -19.40 20.61
C GLN A 444 0.32 -20.73 20.10
N GLY A 445 -0.52 -21.64 19.65
CA GLY A 445 -0.10 -22.77 18.82
C GLY A 445 0.01 -22.34 17.36
N VAL A 446 1.07 -22.74 16.68
CA VAL A 446 1.28 -22.48 15.24
C VAL A 446 1.60 -23.77 14.51
N LEU A 447 1.05 -23.95 13.30
CA LEU A 447 1.28 -25.15 12.47
C LEU A 447 1.61 -24.76 11.03
N PHE A 448 2.82 -25.08 10.60
CA PHE A 448 3.31 -24.71 9.28
C PHE A 448 2.77 -25.63 8.18
N ASN A 449 2.05 -25.06 7.20
CA ASN A 449 1.69 -25.70 5.94
C ASN A 449 2.47 -25.07 4.76
N PRO A 450 3.42 -25.78 4.13
CA PRO A 450 4.12 -25.27 2.96
C PRO A 450 3.19 -24.83 1.81
N LEU A 451 2.01 -25.45 1.65
CA LEU A 451 1.04 -25.02 0.64
C LEU A 451 0.36 -23.69 0.99
N ALA A 452 0.20 -23.33 2.26
CA ALA A 452 -0.34 -22.01 2.65
C ALA A 452 0.62 -20.87 2.27
N ARG A 453 1.93 -21.10 2.48
CA ARG A 453 3.00 -20.21 2.01
C ARG A 453 3.01 -20.07 0.50
N ASP A 454 2.91 -21.19 -0.21
CA ASP A 454 2.93 -21.19 -1.67
C ASP A 454 1.65 -20.58 -2.26
N TRP A 455 0.51 -20.70 -1.56
CA TRP A 455 -0.75 -20.04 -1.88
C TRP A 455 -0.67 -18.52 -1.71
N ASN A 456 -0.15 -18.02 -0.58
CA ASN A 456 0.07 -16.58 -0.37
C ASN A 456 0.98 -15.98 -1.45
N ARG A 457 2.08 -16.68 -1.80
CA ARG A 457 2.97 -16.27 -2.90
C ARG A 457 2.30 -16.25 -4.27
N TYR A 458 1.41 -17.22 -4.55
CA TYR A 458 0.65 -17.23 -5.81
C TYR A 458 -0.34 -16.05 -5.87
N ARG A 459 -1.02 -15.75 -4.76
CA ARG A 459 -1.93 -14.59 -4.61
C ARG A 459 -1.19 -13.26 -4.82
N GLU A 460 -0.02 -13.09 -4.22
CA GLU A 460 0.85 -11.94 -4.49
C GLU A 460 1.23 -11.82 -5.97
N GLN A 461 1.46 -12.97 -6.62
CA GLN A 461 1.77 -13.02 -8.03
C GLN A 461 0.57 -12.64 -8.91
N GLN A 462 -0.67 -12.99 -8.55
CA GLN A 462 -1.88 -12.55 -9.27
C GLN A 462 -1.99 -11.02 -9.26
N VAL A 463 -1.91 -10.40 -8.09
CA VAL A 463 -1.92 -8.93 -7.93
C VAL A 463 -0.82 -8.27 -8.78
N SER A 464 0.41 -8.78 -8.69
CA SER A 464 1.53 -8.24 -9.46
C SER A 464 1.41 -8.43 -10.97
N ARG A 465 0.82 -9.53 -11.45
CA ARG A 465 0.59 -9.76 -12.89
C ARG A 465 -0.52 -8.84 -13.43
N GLN A 466 -1.57 -8.60 -12.64
CA GLN A 466 -2.68 -7.73 -13.05
C GLN A 466 -2.22 -6.28 -13.21
N LEU A 467 -1.43 -5.76 -12.27
CA LEU A 467 -0.84 -4.42 -12.40
C LEU A 467 0.14 -4.32 -13.59
N ASP A 468 0.94 -5.37 -13.83
CA ASP A 468 1.84 -5.46 -14.99
C ASP A 468 1.09 -5.53 -16.33
N GLU A 469 -0.10 -6.15 -16.38
CA GLU A 469 -0.97 -6.13 -17.57
C GLU A 469 -1.48 -4.71 -17.87
N PHE A 470 -2.01 -4.00 -16.86
CA PHE A 470 -2.40 -2.59 -17.00
C PHE A 470 -1.22 -1.72 -17.44
N TYR A 471 -0.04 -1.90 -16.84
CA TYR A 471 1.18 -1.18 -17.21
C TYR A 471 1.59 -1.44 -18.67
N ARG A 472 1.63 -2.71 -19.10
CA ARG A 472 2.00 -3.10 -20.47
C ARG A 472 0.98 -2.63 -21.50
N ILE A 473 -0.31 -2.60 -21.18
CA ILE A 473 -1.34 -2.02 -22.06
C ILE A 473 -1.16 -0.50 -22.19
N ALA A 474 -1.04 0.23 -21.06
CA ALA A 474 -0.85 1.67 -21.05
C ALA A 474 0.40 2.09 -21.85
N LEU A 475 1.52 1.38 -21.65
CA LEU A 475 2.78 1.58 -22.37
C LEU A 475 2.65 1.24 -23.86
N GLY A 476 1.99 0.13 -24.20
CA GLY A 476 1.81 -0.33 -25.59
C GLY A 476 0.97 0.60 -26.45
N GLU A 477 0.01 1.31 -25.85
CA GLU A 477 -0.76 2.37 -26.53
C GLU A 477 0.01 3.71 -26.57
N GLY A 478 1.14 3.79 -25.86
CA GLY A 478 2.13 4.86 -25.92
C GLY A 478 1.97 5.94 -24.87
N LEU A 479 1.47 5.60 -23.68
CA LEU A 479 1.66 6.46 -22.52
C LEU A 479 3.13 6.37 -22.03
N PRO A 480 3.73 7.50 -21.60
CA PRO A 480 5.12 7.56 -21.18
C PRO A 480 5.37 6.80 -19.86
N ALA A 481 6.33 5.86 -19.88
CA ALA A 481 6.66 5.00 -18.74
C ALA A 481 7.03 5.78 -17.47
N GLU A 482 7.71 6.91 -17.60
CA GLU A 482 8.10 7.78 -16.48
C GLU A 482 6.90 8.48 -15.80
N LYS A 483 5.72 8.42 -16.40
CA LYS A 483 4.45 8.89 -15.83
C LYS A 483 3.51 7.77 -15.40
N LEU A 484 3.86 6.49 -15.55
CA LEU A 484 3.00 5.37 -15.15
C LEU A 484 3.35 4.94 -13.72
N TYR A 485 2.40 5.15 -12.80
CA TYR A 485 2.54 4.85 -11.37
C TYR A 485 1.60 3.71 -10.95
N SER A 486 2.03 2.91 -9.97
CA SER A 486 1.11 2.07 -9.20
C SER A 486 0.18 2.90 -8.30
N HIS A 487 -0.81 2.26 -7.70
CA HIS A 487 -1.67 2.86 -6.65
C HIS A 487 -1.87 1.82 -5.56
N GLN A 488 -0.87 1.61 -4.70
CA GLN A 488 -0.85 0.42 -3.82
C GLN A 488 -0.87 0.75 -2.33
N ILE A 489 -1.70 0.01 -1.59
CA ILE A 489 -1.58 -0.14 -0.14
C ILE A 489 -0.21 -0.70 0.23
N VAL A 490 0.30 -0.28 1.40
CA VAL A 490 1.51 -0.81 2.02
C VAL A 490 1.14 -1.45 3.36
N PRO A 491 0.66 -2.71 3.41
CA PRO A 491 0.04 -3.24 4.63
C PRO A 491 1.01 -3.30 5.82
N ASN A 492 2.29 -3.55 5.53
CA ASN A 492 3.37 -3.62 6.52
C ASN A 492 3.71 -2.29 7.21
N VAL A 493 3.13 -1.14 6.79
CA VAL A 493 3.37 0.16 7.43
C VAL A 493 2.70 0.28 8.80
N ASN A 494 1.73 -0.59 9.11
CA ASN A 494 1.02 -0.64 10.38
C ASN A 494 1.37 -1.93 11.14
N SER A 495 1.74 -1.83 12.42
CA SER A 495 2.17 -3.01 13.18
C SER A 495 1.04 -4.01 13.49
N SER A 496 -0.23 -3.61 13.44
CA SER A 496 -1.38 -4.50 13.73
C SER A 496 -2.08 -5.09 12.50
N TRP A 497 -1.70 -4.69 11.28
CA TRP A 497 -2.36 -5.15 10.05
C TRP A 497 -1.85 -6.53 9.59
N ASN A 498 -2.70 -7.29 8.90
CA ASN A 498 -2.32 -8.60 8.35
C ASN A 498 -2.01 -8.51 6.85
N PRO A 499 -0.73 -8.51 6.43
CA PRO A 499 -0.37 -8.35 5.01
C PRO A 499 -0.86 -9.52 4.12
N GLN A 500 -1.02 -10.72 4.68
CA GLN A 500 -1.48 -11.90 3.95
C GLN A 500 -2.92 -11.74 3.41
N LEU A 501 -3.75 -10.91 4.04
CA LEU A 501 -5.12 -10.67 3.58
C LEU A 501 -5.12 -9.98 2.21
N PHE A 502 -4.24 -9.00 2.02
CA PHE A 502 -4.09 -8.22 0.79
C PHE A 502 -3.27 -8.95 -0.28
N ALA A 503 -2.18 -9.60 0.13
CA ALA A 503 -1.20 -10.19 -0.79
C ALA A 503 -0.69 -9.15 -1.84
N ALA A 504 -0.30 -7.96 -1.37
CA ALA A 504 0.15 -6.87 -2.25
C ALA A 504 1.69 -6.71 -2.35
N ASP A 505 2.46 -7.32 -1.44
CA ASP A 505 3.88 -6.98 -1.21
C ASP A 505 4.82 -7.19 -2.40
N GLN A 506 4.48 -8.08 -3.34
CA GLN A 506 5.23 -8.20 -4.60
C GLN A 506 5.19 -6.91 -5.42
N THR A 507 4.05 -6.20 -5.50
CA THR A 507 3.93 -4.94 -6.29
C THR A 507 4.83 -3.81 -5.77
N LEU A 508 5.23 -3.90 -4.51
CA LEU A 508 6.00 -2.89 -3.80
C LEU A 508 7.52 -3.08 -3.91
N GLN A 509 7.99 -4.11 -4.63
CA GLN A 509 9.42 -4.34 -4.82
C GLN A 509 10.05 -3.27 -5.74
N GLY A 510 11.25 -2.81 -5.40
CA GLY A 510 11.96 -1.76 -6.15
C GLY A 510 12.39 -2.14 -7.57
N SER A 511 12.29 -3.43 -7.93
CA SER A 511 12.59 -3.94 -9.28
C SER A 511 11.39 -3.93 -10.23
N MET A 512 10.25 -3.37 -9.82
CA MET A 512 9.06 -3.30 -10.67
C MET A 512 9.20 -2.29 -11.82
N PRO A 513 8.52 -2.51 -12.96
CA PRO A 513 8.74 -1.71 -14.16
C PRO A 513 8.01 -0.35 -14.15
N TRP A 514 7.03 -0.17 -13.27
CA TRP A 514 6.32 1.11 -13.04
C TRP A 514 7.01 1.96 -11.97
N LYS A 515 6.65 3.25 -11.92
CA LYS A 515 6.97 4.10 -10.77
C LYS A 515 6.09 3.71 -9.58
N HIS A 516 6.63 3.70 -8.37
CA HIS A 516 5.86 3.36 -7.18
C HIS A 516 4.91 4.51 -6.83
N GLY A 517 3.61 4.27 -6.83
CA GLY A 517 2.64 5.04 -6.08
C GLY A 517 2.16 4.24 -4.88
N ILE A 518 2.34 4.78 -3.67
CA ILE A 518 2.02 4.14 -2.40
C ILE A 518 1.00 4.95 -1.60
N ASN A 519 0.03 4.30 -0.97
CA ASN A 519 -1.01 4.96 -0.18
C ASN A 519 -0.55 5.11 1.28
N LEU A 520 -0.63 6.32 1.84
CA LEU A 520 -0.06 6.67 3.15
C LEU A 520 -1.06 7.45 4.01
N TYR A 521 -1.38 6.86 5.16
CA TYR A 521 -2.38 7.35 6.10
C TYR A 521 -1.84 7.39 7.54
N GLY A 522 -2.25 8.40 8.31
CA GLY A 522 -1.80 8.53 9.70
C GLY A 522 -0.29 8.78 9.78
N GLY A 523 0.37 8.06 10.69
CA GLY A 523 1.82 8.16 10.89
C GLY A 523 2.68 7.73 9.71
N ALA A 524 2.12 6.93 8.79
CA ALA A 524 2.79 6.50 7.57
C ALA A 524 3.24 7.68 6.69
N THR A 525 2.56 8.82 6.78
CA THR A 525 2.90 10.04 6.03
C THR A 525 4.17 10.75 6.50
N ASP A 526 4.71 10.40 7.67
CA ASP A 526 5.98 10.90 8.20
C ASP A 526 6.61 9.90 9.16
N SER A 527 7.16 8.80 8.64
CA SER A 527 7.74 7.72 9.44
C SER A 527 9.14 7.33 8.98
N ASP A 528 10.02 7.08 9.94
CA ASP A 528 11.34 6.47 9.70
C ASP A 528 11.23 5.10 9.05
N TRP A 529 10.16 4.36 9.34
CA TRP A 529 9.88 3.07 8.72
C TRP A 529 9.65 3.22 7.21
N VAL A 530 8.85 4.21 6.80
CA VAL A 530 8.58 4.46 5.37
C VAL A 530 9.83 4.96 4.65
N ARG A 531 10.62 5.84 5.29
CA ARG A 531 11.93 6.26 4.77
C ARG A 531 12.89 5.07 4.59
N GLY A 532 12.97 4.18 5.58
CA GLY A 532 13.77 2.94 5.50
C GLY A 532 13.28 2.00 4.40
N PHE A 533 11.97 1.73 4.36
CA PHE A 533 11.32 0.89 3.36
C PHE A 533 11.62 1.32 1.92
N LEU A 534 11.52 2.63 1.64
CA LEU A 534 11.84 3.22 0.34
C LEU A 534 13.35 3.08 0.03
N ALA A 535 14.23 3.39 0.98
CA ALA A 535 15.67 3.33 0.82
C ALA A 535 16.19 1.89 0.57
N GLU A 536 15.71 0.91 1.35
CA GLU A 536 16.00 -0.52 1.18
C GLU A 536 15.65 -1.01 -0.22
N ARG A 537 14.51 -0.54 -0.75
CA ARG A 537 14.01 -0.87 -2.10
C ARG A 537 14.58 0.03 -3.19
N LYS A 538 15.43 1.01 -2.86
CA LYS A 538 16.01 2.00 -3.79
C LYS A 538 14.96 2.82 -4.55
N ILE A 539 13.80 3.04 -3.93
CA ILE A 539 12.70 3.83 -4.49
C ILE A 539 12.98 5.31 -4.18
N ALA A 540 13.48 6.04 -5.18
CA ALA A 540 13.89 7.45 -5.05
C ALA A 540 13.06 8.44 -5.91
N ASP A 541 12.14 7.93 -6.72
CA ASP A 541 11.22 8.71 -7.57
C ASP A 541 9.87 7.98 -7.57
N TYR A 542 8.92 8.54 -6.82
CA TYR A 542 7.66 7.87 -6.45
C TYR A 542 6.53 8.88 -6.22
N GLY A 543 5.29 8.40 -6.19
CA GLY A 543 4.10 9.19 -5.86
C GLY A 543 3.45 8.71 -4.57
N VAL A 544 2.57 9.54 -4.03
CA VAL A 544 1.66 9.13 -2.94
C VAL A 544 0.21 9.40 -3.38
N PRO A 545 -0.45 8.46 -4.08
CA PRO A 545 -1.79 8.64 -4.66
C PRO A 545 -2.91 8.85 -3.65
N GLU A 546 -2.68 8.49 -2.39
CA GLU A 546 -3.54 8.83 -1.27
C GLU A 546 -2.69 9.25 -0.07
N PHE A 547 -2.84 10.49 0.36
CA PHE A 547 -2.06 11.07 1.46
C PHE A 547 -2.98 11.78 2.46
N ASN A 548 -3.07 11.28 3.69
CA ASN A 548 -3.70 12.03 4.79
C ASN A 548 -3.05 11.72 6.17
N PRO A 549 -2.32 12.69 6.78
CA PRO A 549 -1.60 12.48 8.03
C PRO A 549 -2.45 12.22 9.28
N GLN A 550 -3.75 12.55 9.27
CA GLN A 550 -4.72 12.29 10.36
C GLN A 550 -4.22 12.67 11.77
N GLN A 551 -3.57 13.82 11.93
CA GLN A 551 -2.87 14.23 13.16
C GLN A 551 -3.29 15.62 13.65
N TRP A 552 -3.53 15.76 14.95
CA TRP A 552 -4.01 17.00 15.58
C TRP A 552 -3.37 17.30 16.95
N LYS A 553 -2.71 16.33 17.60
CA LYS A 553 -2.04 16.51 18.92
C LYS A 553 -0.69 17.21 18.85
N ARG A 554 -0.15 17.39 17.64
CA ARG A 554 1.10 18.12 17.37
C ARG A 554 0.87 19.18 16.30
N ASP A 555 1.31 20.40 16.58
CA ASP A 555 1.38 21.46 15.59
C ASP A 555 2.49 21.15 14.57
N GLY A 556 2.34 21.65 13.34
CA GLY A 556 3.29 21.44 12.25
C GLY A 556 3.35 20.03 11.65
N ALA A 557 2.67 19.02 12.22
CA ALA A 557 2.75 17.62 11.77
C ALA A 557 2.44 17.42 10.27
N HIS A 558 1.42 18.10 9.75
CA HIS A 558 1.06 18.05 8.31
C HIS A 558 2.13 18.65 7.41
N LEU A 559 2.73 19.76 7.83
CA LEU A 559 3.79 20.44 7.07
C LEU A 559 5.08 19.59 7.08
N ALA A 560 5.41 18.98 8.22
CA ALA A 560 6.51 18.03 8.35
C ALA A 560 6.33 16.81 7.44
N ALA A 561 5.11 16.24 7.37
CA ALA A 561 4.80 15.12 6.49
C ALA A 561 4.98 15.47 5.00
N MET A 562 4.46 16.62 4.55
CA MET A 562 4.70 17.08 3.17
C MET A 562 6.17 17.37 2.89
N GLN A 563 6.90 17.94 3.87
CA GLN A 563 8.34 18.17 3.77
C GLN A 563 9.15 16.87 3.73
N SER A 564 8.75 15.84 4.47
CA SER A 564 9.35 14.51 4.45
C SER A 564 9.29 13.92 3.03
N HIS A 565 8.11 13.90 2.40
CA HIS A 565 7.97 13.39 1.03
C HIS A 565 8.63 14.29 -0.02
N TYR A 566 8.57 15.61 0.15
CA TYR A 566 9.37 16.53 -0.64
C TYR A 566 10.85 16.15 -0.57
N THR A 567 11.48 16.16 0.61
CA THR A 567 12.91 15.83 0.75
C THR A 567 13.26 14.39 0.32
N GLY A 568 12.33 13.45 0.49
CA GLY A 568 12.52 12.04 0.16
C GLY A 568 12.45 11.69 -1.33
N GLY A 569 12.23 12.66 -2.21
CA GLY A 569 12.21 12.43 -3.67
C GLY A 569 10.85 12.10 -4.27
N ALA A 570 9.75 12.29 -3.54
CA ALA A 570 8.42 12.15 -4.14
C ALA A 570 8.23 13.15 -5.30
N ARG A 571 7.53 12.71 -6.35
CA ARG A 571 7.09 13.54 -7.48
C ARG A 571 5.81 14.30 -7.15
N PHE A 572 4.87 13.62 -6.49
CA PHE A 572 3.61 14.17 -6.07
C PHE A 572 3.08 13.51 -4.80
N ILE A 573 2.19 14.22 -4.11
CA ILE A 573 1.26 13.66 -3.13
C ILE A 573 -0.16 14.07 -3.50
N SER A 574 -1.14 13.22 -3.17
CA SER A 574 -2.55 13.48 -3.41
C SER A 574 -3.32 13.54 -2.09
N PRO A 575 -3.47 14.75 -1.49
CA PRO A 575 -4.29 14.96 -0.31
C PRO A 575 -5.72 14.42 -0.47
N TYR A 576 -6.11 13.50 0.40
CA TYR A 576 -7.45 12.91 0.41
C TYR A 576 -8.30 13.52 1.54
N TYR A 577 -9.35 14.31 1.27
CA TYR A 577 -9.82 14.80 -0.03
C TYR A 577 -10.51 16.17 0.11
N PHE A 578 -10.71 16.89 -0.99
CA PHE A 578 -11.50 18.13 -1.04
C PHE A 578 -12.85 17.92 -1.73
N SER A 579 -13.87 18.66 -1.32
CA SER A 579 -15.20 18.61 -1.94
C SER A 579 -15.63 19.96 -2.49
N VAL A 580 -15.89 20.02 -3.81
CA VAL A 580 -16.57 21.17 -4.45
C VAL A 580 -18.07 20.92 -4.61
N ILE A 581 -18.60 19.82 -4.05
CA ILE A 581 -20.03 19.48 -4.06
C ILE A 581 -20.80 20.50 -3.19
N PRO A 582 -21.84 21.17 -3.71
CA PRO A 582 -22.72 22.01 -2.90
C PRO A 582 -23.30 21.26 -1.70
N ASN A 583 -23.29 21.87 -0.50
CA ASN A 583 -23.75 21.22 0.73
C ASN A 583 -25.19 20.68 0.66
N ARG A 584 -26.07 21.26 -0.20
CA ARG A 584 -27.44 20.74 -0.42
C ARG A 584 -27.50 19.35 -1.06
N PHE A 585 -26.41 18.88 -1.67
CA PHE A 585 -26.29 17.55 -2.26
C PHE A 585 -25.48 16.59 -1.38
N LYS A 586 -24.83 17.07 -0.31
CA LYS A 586 -24.10 16.21 0.65
C LYS A 586 -25.08 15.55 1.61
N GLY A 587 -24.84 14.27 1.91
CA GLY A 587 -25.53 13.58 3.00
C GLY A 587 -25.14 14.20 4.35
N SER A 588 -26.08 14.22 5.30
CA SER A 588 -25.88 14.79 6.64
C SER A 588 -25.22 13.84 7.66
N ALA A 589 -25.04 12.57 7.31
CA ALA A 589 -24.46 11.56 8.20
C ALA A 589 -22.92 11.64 8.22
N GLU A 590 -22.31 11.62 9.41
CA GLU A 590 -20.86 11.44 9.55
C GLU A 590 -20.47 10.00 9.23
N ASN A 591 -19.35 9.81 8.51
CA ASN A 591 -18.72 8.51 8.26
C ASN A 591 -17.18 8.65 8.24
N GLY A 592 -16.47 7.53 8.17
CA GLY A 592 -14.99 7.54 8.19
C GLY A 592 -14.35 8.38 7.08
N VAL A 593 -15.02 8.51 5.93
CA VAL A 593 -14.54 9.28 4.77
C VAL A 593 -14.72 10.78 5.00
N ASN A 594 -15.92 11.26 5.32
CA ASN A 594 -16.16 12.72 5.43
C ASN A 594 -15.48 13.38 6.64
N ARG A 595 -15.00 12.60 7.61
CA ARG A 595 -14.05 13.08 8.64
C ARG A 595 -12.73 13.58 8.07
N MET A 596 -12.29 13.03 6.93
CA MET A 596 -11.06 13.39 6.22
C MET A 596 -11.27 14.51 5.17
N GLU A 597 -12.47 15.09 5.06
CA GLU A 597 -12.72 16.19 4.11
C GLU A 597 -11.93 17.44 4.51
N LEU A 598 -11.04 17.89 3.63
CA LEU A 598 -10.12 19.00 3.86
C LEU A 598 -10.84 20.33 3.61
N GLY A 599 -10.81 21.21 4.61
CA GLY A 599 -11.42 22.54 4.56
C GLY A 599 -11.19 23.32 5.86
N PRO A 600 -11.42 24.64 5.86
CA PRO A 600 -11.07 25.51 7.00
C PRO A 600 -11.79 25.16 8.31
N ASP A 601 -12.99 24.56 8.21
CA ASP A 601 -13.90 24.35 9.34
C ASP A 601 -13.94 22.89 9.86
N ASN A 602 -13.33 21.93 9.15
CA ASN A 602 -13.32 20.53 9.58
C ASN A 602 -12.13 20.24 10.49
N THR A 603 -12.31 20.35 11.80
CA THR A 603 -11.25 20.03 12.78
C THR A 603 -11.02 18.53 13.01
N LYS A 604 -11.86 17.65 12.43
CA LYS A 604 -11.79 16.19 12.64
C LYS A 604 -10.51 15.64 12.03
N ASP A 605 -9.83 14.82 12.83
CA ASP A 605 -8.54 14.20 12.50
C ASP A 605 -7.45 15.19 12.02
N GLY A 606 -7.61 16.49 12.30
CA GLY A 606 -6.66 17.54 11.90
C GLY A 606 -6.86 18.11 10.48
N SER A 607 -7.99 17.84 9.83
CA SER A 607 -8.22 18.22 8.42
C SER A 607 -8.10 19.73 8.14
N ASP A 608 -8.52 20.60 9.06
CA ASP A 608 -8.35 22.06 8.97
C ASP A 608 -6.88 22.51 9.04
N ARG A 609 -6.09 21.81 9.87
CA ARG A 609 -4.64 22.03 10.01
C ARG A 609 -3.92 21.55 8.76
N PHE A 610 -4.38 20.48 8.14
CA PHE A 610 -3.82 20.00 6.88
C PHE A 610 -4.13 20.97 5.73
N TYR A 611 -5.38 21.44 5.63
CA TYR A 611 -5.79 22.50 4.69
C TYR A 611 -4.89 23.75 4.81
N LYS A 612 -4.66 24.24 6.03
CA LYS A 612 -3.77 25.39 6.30
C LYS A 612 -2.31 25.09 5.90
N ALA A 613 -1.81 23.88 6.19
CA ALA A 613 -0.46 23.48 5.83
C ALA A 613 -0.24 23.39 4.31
N ILE A 614 -1.24 22.98 3.52
CA ILE A 614 -1.16 22.96 2.05
C ILE A 614 -0.94 24.39 1.52
N ILE A 615 -1.74 25.36 1.99
CA ILE A 615 -1.62 26.78 1.63
C ILE A 615 -0.26 27.36 2.06
N GLU A 616 0.26 26.94 3.21
CA GLU A 616 1.59 27.35 3.66
C GLU A 616 2.69 26.76 2.76
N PHE A 617 2.60 25.49 2.41
CA PHE A 617 3.62 24.78 1.65
C PHE A 617 3.69 25.21 0.18
N ALA A 618 2.58 25.62 -0.41
CA ALA A 618 2.47 26.22 -1.75
C ALA A 618 3.21 27.56 -1.93
N LYS A 619 3.75 28.15 -0.87
CA LYS A 619 4.48 29.44 -0.92
C LYS A 619 5.98 29.29 -1.23
N ARG A 620 6.45 28.10 -1.60
CA ARG A 620 7.88 27.71 -1.69
C ARG A 620 8.48 27.80 -3.10
#